data_AF-A0A4P9Y8U6-F1
#
_entry.id   AF-A0A4P9Y8U6-F1
#
_cell.length_a   1.000
_cell.length_b   1.000
_cell.length_c   1.000
_cell.angle_alpha   90.00
_cell.angle_beta   90.00
_cell.angle_gamma   90.00
#
_symmetry.space_group_name_H-M   'P 1'
#
loop_
_entity.id
_entity.type
_entity.pdbx_description
1 polymer ?
#
loop_
_entity_poly.entity_id
_entity_poly.type
_entity_poly.pdbx_seq_one_letter_code
_entity_poly.pdbx_strand_id
1 'polypeptide(L)'
;PRMSETGLSLYRSEGIGMPPETEPSHFNVILAPFAEKLGVDIHTYSNLYNNGTISEPELDSYFVHDRSVRESGHDTTYRLDGKCANLCTVDLNSLLYKYEVDIATFIQDHCDSKWTIDGTVETSKDWFEKAEKRKELFEKYLWNEEKGIYFDYNIKTKQQEVYES
;
A
#
# COMPACT_ATOMS: atom_id res chain seq x y z
N PRO A 1 -2.89 3.12 -8.97
CA PRO A 1 -1.41 3.13 -9.08
C PRO A 1 -0.80 2.98 -7.68
N ARG A 2 0.26 2.17 -7.54
CA ARG A 2 0.95 1.94 -6.25
C ARG A 2 1.95 3.06 -5.90
N MET A 3 2.34 3.88 -6.87
CA MET A 3 3.06 5.13 -6.63
C MET A 3 2.07 6.27 -6.44
N SER A 4 2.27 7.07 -5.39
CA SER A 4 1.42 8.22 -5.05
C SER A 4 1.91 9.51 -5.68
N GLU A 5 1.14 10.59 -5.53
CA GLU A 5 1.51 11.94 -5.97
C GLU A 5 2.74 12.52 -5.23
N THR A 6 3.14 11.94 -4.09
CA THR A 6 4.36 12.36 -3.39
C THR A 6 5.62 11.80 -4.04
N GLY A 7 5.50 10.78 -4.89
CA GLY A 7 6.60 9.96 -5.39
C GLY A 7 6.93 8.74 -4.51
N LEU A 8 6.36 8.64 -3.30
CA LEU A 8 6.45 7.46 -2.45
C LEU A 8 5.39 6.41 -2.82
N SER A 9 5.67 5.16 -2.47
CA SER A 9 4.84 4.00 -2.78
C SER A 9 3.89 3.64 -1.65
N LEU A 10 2.80 2.96 -2.01
CA LEU A 10 1.72 2.49 -1.14
C LEU A 10 1.56 0.98 -1.30
N TYR A 11 1.17 0.29 -0.23
CA TYR A 11 0.49 -0.99 -0.36
C TYR A 11 -0.91 -0.74 -0.93
N ARG A 12 -1.19 -1.17 -2.16
CA ARG A 12 -2.47 -0.91 -2.83
C ARG A 12 -2.81 -2.09 -3.73
N SER A 13 -3.49 -3.06 -3.13
CA SER A 13 -3.91 -4.28 -3.82
C SER A 13 -4.96 -4.00 -4.90
N GLU A 14 -4.80 -4.67 -6.04
CA GLU A 14 -5.72 -4.60 -7.19
C GLU A 14 -6.78 -5.71 -7.18
N GLY A 15 -6.81 -6.55 -6.13
CA GLY A 15 -7.84 -7.58 -5.98
C GLY A 15 -9.25 -6.99 -5.99
N ILE A 16 -10.24 -7.81 -6.34
CA ILE A 16 -11.66 -7.41 -6.42
C ILE A 16 -12.47 -8.34 -5.51
N GLY A 17 -13.52 -7.79 -4.89
CA GLY A 17 -14.41 -8.56 -4.01
C GLY A 17 -13.78 -8.91 -2.67
N MET A 18 -14.39 -9.86 -1.97
CA MET A 18 -13.91 -10.31 -0.66
C MET A 18 -12.75 -11.31 -0.80
N PRO A 19 -11.73 -11.25 0.08
CA PRO A 19 -10.70 -12.29 0.13
C PRO A 19 -11.31 -13.68 0.38
N PRO A 20 -11.14 -14.65 -0.53
CA PRO A 20 -11.79 -15.96 -0.41
C PRO A 20 -11.16 -16.86 0.65
N GLU A 21 -9.97 -16.54 1.15
CA GLU A 21 -9.20 -17.34 2.10
C GLU A 21 -9.62 -17.17 3.57
N THR A 22 -10.46 -16.17 3.88
CA THR A 22 -10.92 -15.91 5.25
C THR A 22 -12.03 -16.86 5.68
N GLU A 23 -12.24 -16.97 6.99
CA GLU A 23 -13.38 -17.72 7.53
C GLU A 23 -14.72 -17.20 6.99
N PRO A 24 -15.73 -18.06 6.76
CA PRO A 24 -17.02 -17.66 6.18
C PRO A 24 -17.75 -16.54 6.94
N SER A 25 -17.52 -16.40 8.24
CA SER A 25 -18.16 -15.38 9.07
C SER A 25 -17.32 -14.12 9.29
N HIS A 26 -16.08 -14.08 8.77
CA HIS A 26 -15.11 -13.05 9.10
C HIS A 26 -15.61 -11.63 8.80
N PHE A 27 -16.33 -11.44 7.68
CA PHE A 27 -16.84 -10.14 7.26
C PHE A 27 -18.31 -9.89 7.60
N ASN A 28 -18.98 -10.78 8.34
CA ASN A 28 -20.43 -10.67 8.59
C ASN A 28 -20.82 -9.33 9.23
N VAL A 29 -20.04 -8.83 10.18
CA VAL A 29 -20.30 -7.55 10.85
C VAL A 29 -20.18 -6.37 9.88
N ILE A 30 -19.23 -6.44 8.95
CA ILE A 30 -19.01 -5.40 7.93
C ILE A 30 -20.13 -5.42 6.89
N LEU A 31 -20.60 -6.62 6.48
CA LEU A 31 -21.65 -6.78 5.47
C LEU A 31 -23.06 -6.50 6.00
N ALA A 32 -23.31 -6.74 7.29
CA ALA A 32 -24.63 -6.64 7.91
C ALA A 32 -25.41 -5.35 7.58
N PRO A 33 -24.85 -4.12 7.73
CA PRO A 33 -25.59 -2.90 7.41
C PRO A 33 -25.96 -2.79 5.92
N PHE A 34 -25.13 -3.32 5.03
CA PHE A 34 -25.40 -3.28 3.59
C PHE A 34 -26.45 -4.33 3.17
N ALA A 35 -26.41 -5.51 3.79
CA ALA A 35 -27.41 -6.56 3.59
C ALA A 35 -28.80 -6.12 4.07
N GLU A 36 -28.87 -5.49 5.25
CA GLU A 36 -30.10 -4.92 5.81
C GLU A 36 -30.68 -3.83 4.91
N LYS A 37 -29.82 -2.91 4.41
CA LYS A 37 -30.22 -1.86 3.47
C LYS A 37 -30.81 -2.41 2.16
N LEU A 38 -30.31 -3.55 1.68
CA LEU A 38 -30.81 -4.21 0.47
C LEU A 38 -32.01 -5.15 0.76
N GLY A 39 -32.31 -5.44 2.03
CA GLY A 39 -33.40 -6.32 2.43
C GLY A 39 -33.15 -7.80 2.15
N VAL A 40 -31.89 -8.22 2.10
CA VAL A 40 -31.47 -9.62 1.87
C VAL A 40 -30.64 -10.14 3.04
N ASP A 41 -30.52 -11.46 3.19
CA ASP A 41 -29.61 -12.04 4.17
C ASP A 41 -28.13 -11.88 3.76
N ILE A 42 -27.21 -11.99 4.72
CA ILE A 42 -25.77 -11.77 4.52
C ILE A 42 -25.18 -12.72 3.46
N HIS A 43 -25.64 -13.97 3.40
CA HIS A 43 -25.11 -14.94 2.43
C HIS A 43 -25.52 -14.54 1.00
N THR A 44 -26.79 -14.17 0.81
CA THR A 44 -27.28 -13.62 -0.45
C THR A 44 -26.50 -12.35 -0.83
N TYR A 45 -26.30 -11.40 0.09
CA TYR A 45 -25.54 -10.18 -0.17
C TYR A 45 -24.10 -10.49 -0.60
N SER A 46 -23.40 -11.35 0.14
CA SER A 46 -22.03 -11.79 -0.17
C SER A 46 -21.92 -12.37 -1.58
N ASN A 47 -22.85 -13.23 -2.00
CA ASN A 47 -22.84 -13.80 -3.34
C ASN A 47 -23.06 -12.75 -4.42
N LEU A 48 -24.03 -11.85 -4.22
CA LEU A 48 -24.32 -10.74 -5.14
C LEU A 48 -23.13 -9.76 -5.26
N TYR A 49 -22.41 -9.54 -4.16
CA TYR A 49 -21.24 -8.67 -4.15
C TYR A 49 -20.06 -9.32 -4.89
N ASN A 50 -19.72 -10.57 -4.53
CA ASN A 50 -18.58 -11.27 -5.11
C ASN A 50 -18.75 -11.58 -6.61
N ASN A 51 -19.98 -11.75 -7.09
CA ASN A 51 -20.25 -11.97 -8.52
C ASN A 51 -20.41 -10.66 -9.32
N GLY A 52 -20.27 -9.49 -8.67
CA GLY A 52 -20.37 -8.18 -9.28
C GLY A 52 -21.79 -7.73 -9.66
N THR A 53 -22.84 -8.41 -9.16
CA THR A 53 -24.23 -7.99 -9.38
C THR A 53 -24.55 -6.69 -8.65
N ILE A 54 -23.97 -6.50 -7.46
CA ILE A 54 -24.06 -5.24 -6.71
C ILE A 54 -22.69 -4.56 -6.65
N SER A 55 -22.70 -3.24 -6.78
CA SER A 55 -21.54 -2.37 -6.59
C SER A 55 -21.82 -1.47 -5.40
N GLU A 56 -20.94 -1.50 -4.41
CA GLU A 56 -21.05 -0.71 -3.19
C GLU A 56 -19.69 -0.05 -2.91
N PRO A 57 -19.49 1.20 -3.37
CA PRO A 57 -18.18 1.85 -3.35
C PRO A 57 -17.54 1.96 -1.96
N GLU A 58 -18.35 2.07 -0.91
CA GLU A 58 -17.86 2.09 0.48
C GLU A 58 -17.23 0.74 0.86
N LEU A 59 -17.90 -0.35 0.49
CA LEU A 59 -17.42 -1.71 0.74
C LEU A 59 -16.22 -2.06 -0.15
N ASP A 60 -16.22 -1.57 -1.40
CA ASP A 60 -15.06 -1.68 -2.30
C ASP A 60 -13.84 -1.00 -1.68
N SER A 61 -14.01 0.20 -1.12
CA SER A 61 -12.94 0.92 -0.42
C SER A 61 -12.47 0.16 0.82
N TYR A 62 -13.38 -0.42 1.60
CA TYR A 62 -13.04 -1.26 2.76
C TYR A 62 -12.13 -2.42 2.34
N PHE A 63 -12.52 -3.20 1.32
CA PHE A 63 -11.74 -4.37 0.91
C PHE A 63 -10.42 -4.02 0.23
N VAL A 64 -10.31 -2.84 -0.40
CA VAL A 64 -9.01 -2.33 -0.86
C VAL A 64 -8.08 -2.11 0.33
N HIS A 65 -8.57 -1.52 1.43
CA HIS A 65 -7.79 -1.35 2.65
C HIS A 65 -7.42 -2.69 3.29
N ASP A 66 -8.39 -3.61 3.47
CA ASP A 66 -8.15 -4.96 4.02
C ASP A 66 -7.05 -5.71 3.27
N ARG A 67 -7.15 -5.79 1.94
CA ARG A 67 -6.14 -6.46 1.12
C ARG A 67 -4.78 -5.77 1.17
N SER A 68 -4.74 -4.44 1.26
CA SER A 68 -3.48 -3.72 1.44
C SER A 68 -2.82 -4.00 2.79
N VAL A 69 -3.60 -4.21 3.87
CA VAL A 69 -3.04 -4.64 5.16
C VAL A 69 -2.39 -6.01 5.00
N ARG A 70 -3.06 -6.97 4.33
CA ARG A 70 -2.48 -8.29 4.02
C ARG A 70 -1.19 -8.19 3.19
N GLU A 71 -1.16 -7.31 2.18
CA GLU A 71 0.04 -7.06 1.36
C GLU A 71 1.20 -6.50 2.19
N SER A 72 0.90 -5.73 3.25
CA SER A 72 1.92 -5.20 4.16
C SER A 72 2.50 -6.26 5.11
N GLY A 73 1.86 -7.43 5.24
CA GLY A 73 2.23 -8.49 6.18
C GLY A 73 1.94 -8.19 7.66
N HIS A 74 1.22 -7.09 7.95
CA HIS A 74 0.84 -6.68 9.31
C HIS A 74 -0.67 -6.85 9.55
N ASP A 75 -1.30 -7.85 8.94
CA ASP A 75 -2.71 -8.18 9.14
C ASP A 75 -2.93 -8.87 10.52
N THR A 76 -3.56 -8.23 11.50
CA THR A 76 -4.10 -6.86 11.52
C THR A 76 -3.41 -5.96 12.55
N THR A 77 -3.46 -4.66 12.30
CA THR A 77 -2.93 -3.62 13.19
C THR A 77 -3.70 -2.31 13.04
N TYR A 78 -3.98 -1.64 14.16
CA TYR A 78 -4.67 -0.34 14.18
C TYR A 78 -3.89 0.78 13.48
N ARG A 79 -2.58 0.60 13.25
CA ARG A 79 -1.81 1.51 12.39
C ARG A 79 -2.34 1.55 10.96
N LEU A 80 -2.90 0.44 10.45
CA LEU A 80 -3.21 0.28 9.03
C LEU A 80 -4.71 0.06 8.74
N ASP A 81 -5.49 -0.43 9.71
CA ASP A 81 -6.91 -0.72 9.54
C ASP A 81 -7.70 0.48 8.99
N GLY A 82 -8.43 0.26 7.89
CA GLY A 82 -9.27 1.27 7.23
C GLY A 82 -8.52 2.40 6.52
N LYS A 83 -7.18 2.41 6.52
CA LYS A 83 -6.38 3.49 5.92
C LYS A 83 -5.15 3.06 5.12
N CYS A 84 -4.69 1.80 5.24
CA CYS A 84 -3.48 1.26 4.62
C CYS A 84 -3.25 1.66 3.15
N ALA A 85 -4.26 1.48 2.29
CA ALA A 85 -4.18 1.82 0.86
C ALA A 85 -3.95 3.31 0.51
N ASN A 86 -3.96 4.19 1.50
CA ASN A 86 -3.66 5.62 1.37
C ASN A 86 -2.38 6.02 2.13
N LEU A 87 -1.65 5.08 2.72
CA LEU A 87 -0.45 5.36 3.51
C LEU A 87 0.83 5.11 2.70
N CYS A 88 1.64 6.15 2.60
CA CYS A 88 3.07 6.00 2.28
C CYS A 88 3.74 5.49 3.55
N THR A 89 3.88 4.16 3.67
CA THR A 89 4.44 3.58 4.89
C THR A 89 5.95 3.72 4.94
N VAL A 90 6.48 3.90 6.15
CA VAL A 90 7.93 3.82 6.42
C VAL A 90 8.47 2.48 5.92
N ASP A 91 7.80 1.38 6.27
CA ASP A 91 8.18 0.00 5.93
C ASP A 91 8.50 -0.19 4.44
N LEU A 92 7.52 0.05 3.56
CA LEU A 92 7.65 -0.20 2.13
C LEU A 92 8.71 0.68 1.51
N ASN A 93 8.71 1.97 1.87
CA ASN A 93 9.60 2.93 1.24
C ASN A 93 11.05 2.72 1.71
N SER A 94 11.30 2.24 2.93
CA SER A 94 12.63 1.85 3.39
C SER A 94 13.17 0.65 2.61
N LEU A 95 12.32 -0.34 2.34
CA LEU A 95 12.69 -1.49 1.50
C LEU A 95 12.98 -1.06 0.06
N LEU A 96 12.19 -0.15 -0.51
CA LEU A 96 12.43 0.36 -1.86
C LEU A 96 13.73 1.16 -1.95
N TYR A 97 14.07 1.96 -0.94
CA TYR A 97 15.38 2.62 -0.86
C TYR A 97 16.51 1.57 -0.91
N LYS A 98 16.38 0.49 -0.13
CA LYS A 98 17.36 -0.60 -0.13
C LYS A 98 17.48 -1.26 -1.50
N TYR A 99 16.37 -1.51 -2.19
CA TYR A 99 16.37 -2.05 -3.55
C TYR A 99 17.07 -1.11 -4.54
N GLU A 100 16.80 0.19 -4.47
CA GLU A 100 17.41 1.17 -5.36
C GLU A 100 18.93 1.21 -5.20
N VAL A 101 19.42 1.19 -3.95
CA VAL A 101 20.86 1.14 -3.64
C VAL A 101 21.49 -0.18 -4.10
N ASP A 102 20.83 -1.32 -3.86
CA ASP A 102 21.35 -2.63 -4.24
C ASP A 102 21.45 -2.78 -5.76
N ILE A 103 20.41 -2.33 -6.49
CA ILE A 103 20.41 -2.33 -7.95
C ILE A 103 21.51 -1.40 -8.49
N ALA A 104 21.65 -0.20 -7.94
CA ALA A 104 22.71 0.74 -8.33
C ALA A 104 24.10 0.12 -8.16
N THR A 105 24.34 -0.51 -7.00
CA THR A 105 25.62 -1.17 -6.66
C THR A 105 25.88 -2.34 -7.59
N PHE A 106 24.88 -3.20 -7.84
CA PHE A 106 25.00 -4.32 -8.78
C PHE A 106 25.38 -3.84 -10.19
N ILE A 107 24.70 -2.82 -10.72
CA ILE A 107 24.99 -2.28 -12.05
C ILE A 107 26.41 -1.68 -12.09
N GLN A 108 26.84 -1.02 -11.02
CA GLN A 108 28.18 -0.44 -10.91
C GLN A 108 29.27 -1.53 -10.93
N ASP A 109 29.13 -2.55 -10.09
CA ASP A 109 30.18 -3.52 -9.81
C ASP A 109 30.22 -4.67 -10.82
N HIS A 110 29.08 -4.99 -11.45
CA HIS A 110 28.92 -6.19 -12.27
C HIS A 110 28.42 -5.92 -13.69
N CYS A 111 28.11 -4.67 -14.05
CA CYS A 111 27.60 -4.32 -15.37
C CYS A 111 28.33 -3.12 -16.00
N ASP A 112 29.58 -2.84 -15.64
CA ASP A 112 30.33 -1.67 -16.15
C ASP A 112 29.53 -0.35 -16.04
N SER A 113 28.75 -0.21 -14.95
CA SER A 113 27.84 0.90 -14.68
C SER A 113 26.66 1.09 -15.66
N LYS A 114 26.40 0.14 -16.57
CA LYS A 114 25.28 0.19 -17.54
C LYS A 114 24.66 -1.19 -17.75
N TRP A 115 23.34 -1.28 -17.59
CA TRP A 115 22.60 -2.50 -17.82
C TRP A 115 21.43 -2.25 -18.78
N THR A 116 21.39 -2.98 -19.90
CA THR A 116 20.30 -2.88 -20.88
C THR A 116 19.23 -3.92 -20.60
N ILE A 117 18.01 -3.46 -20.32
CA ILE A 117 16.82 -4.30 -20.09
C ILE A 117 15.73 -3.84 -21.06
N ASP A 118 15.22 -4.75 -21.88
CA ASP A 118 14.15 -4.49 -22.86
C ASP A 118 14.39 -3.25 -23.75
N GLY A 119 15.65 -3.03 -24.13
CA GLY A 119 16.08 -1.89 -24.96
C GLY A 119 16.25 -0.56 -24.20
N THR A 120 15.97 -0.53 -22.90
CA THR A 120 16.24 0.61 -22.01
C THR A 120 17.61 0.43 -21.35
N VAL A 121 18.44 1.47 -21.39
CA VAL A 121 19.73 1.47 -20.69
C VAL A 121 19.52 2.10 -19.31
N GLU A 122 19.69 1.30 -18.27
CA GLU A 122 19.72 1.75 -16.89
C GLU A 122 21.17 1.93 -16.45
N THR A 123 21.50 3.04 -15.78
CA THR A 123 22.84 3.26 -15.24
C THR A 123 22.86 3.23 -13.72
N SER A 124 23.97 2.81 -13.12
CA SER A 124 24.11 2.82 -11.65
C SER A 124 23.87 4.21 -11.07
N LYS A 125 24.31 5.26 -11.78
CA LYS A 125 24.07 6.65 -11.45
C LYS A 125 22.58 6.97 -11.33
N ASP A 126 21.76 6.60 -12.31
CA ASP A 126 20.33 6.89 -12.30
C ASP A 126 19.62 6.23 -11.10
N TRP A 127 20.06 5.03 -10.71
CA TRP A 127 19.53 4.32 -9.54
C TRP A 127 19.97 4.94 -8.21
N PHE A 128 21.22 5.40 -8.09
CA PHE A 128 21.63 6.18 -6.93
C PHE A 128 20.85 7.51 -6.83
N GLU A 129 20.58 8.17 -7.95
CA GLU A 129 19.75 9.39 -7.96
C GLU A 129 18.30 9.10 -7.54
N LYS A 130 17.71 7.96 -7.94
CA LYS A 130 16.40 7.50 -7.44
C LYS A 130 16.41 7.28 -5.91
N ALA A 131 17.45 6.62 -5.39
CA ALA A 131 17.60 6.37 -3.96
C ALA A 131 17.73 7.67 -3.15
N GLU A 132 18.58 8.60 -3.58
CA GLU A 132 18.71 9.91 -2.94
C GLU A 132 17.40 10.69 -3.01
N LYS A 133 16.68 10.62 -4.15
CA LYS A 133 15.38 11.27 -4.24
C LYS A 133 14.37 10.69 -3.26
N ARG A 134 14.33 9.37 -3.10
CA ARG A 134 13.46 8.72 -2.11
C ARG A 134 13.81 9.14 -0.69
N LYS A 135 15.10 9.23 -0.37
CA LYS A 135 15.58 9.70 0.93
C LYS A 135 15.12 11.14 1.21
N GLU A 136 15.22 12.06 0.25
CA GLU A 136 14.66 13.42 0.39
C GLU A 136 13.15 13.41 0.69
N LEU A 137 12.40 12.54 0.01
CA LEU A 137 10.96 12.40 0.23
C LEU A 137 10.65 11.78 1.60
N PHE A 138 11.49 10.86 2.08
CA PHE A 138 11.42 10.31 3.44
C PHE A 138 11.52 11.39 4.50
N GLU A 139 12.56 12.21 4.40
CA GLU A 139 12.79 13.32 5.34
C GLU A 139 11.66 14.35 5.27
N LYS A 140 11.10 14.59 4.07
CA LYS A 140 10.02 15.56 3.88
C LYS A 140 8.66 15.08 4.43
N TYR A 141 8.30 13.83 4.20
CA TYR A 141 6.94 13.34 4.45
C TYR A 141 6.83 12.45 5.68
N LEU A 142 7.88 11.72 6.03
CA LEU A 142 7.84 10.67 7.05
C LEU A 142 8.59 11.04 8.33
N TRP A 143 9.67 11.82 8.25
CA TRP A 143 10.40 12.23 9.45
C TRP A 143 9.60 13.23 10.30
N ASN A 144 9.64 13.06 11.62
CA ASN A 144 9.06 14.00 12.57
C ASN A 144 10.11 14.43 13.60
N GLU A 145 10.60 15.66 13.48
CA GLU A 145 11.67 16.21 14.32
C GLU A 145 11.29 16.30 15.81
N GLU A 146 10.03 16.66 16.12
CA GLU A 146 9.57 16.82 17.50
C GLU A 146 9.56 15.47 18.25
N LYS A 147 9.11 14.42 17.57
CA LYS A 147 9.02 13.07 18.13
C LYS A 147 10.30 12.26 17.94
N GLY A 148 11.18 12.67 17.03
CA GLY A 148 12.44 11.99 16.73
C GLY A 148 12.25 10.61 16.09
N ILE A 149 11.12 10.38 15.42
CA ILE A 149 10.78 9.11 14.76
C ILE A 149 10.14 9.35 13.40
N TYR A 150 10.09 8.30 12.58
CA TYR A 150 9.36 8.34 11.31
C TYR A 150 7.92 7.87 11.50
N PHE A 151 6.98 8.58 10.86
CA PHE A 151 5.57 8.24 10.79
C PHE A 151 5.15 7.99 9.35
N ASP A 152 4.12 7.17 9.16
CA ASP A 152 3.49 7.00 7.85
C ASP A 152 2.80 8.30 7.41
N TYR A 153 2.80 8.58 6.11
CA TYR A 153 2.12 9.75 5.56
C TYR A 153 0.85 9.34 4.81
N ASN A 154 -0.28 9.94 5.16
CA ASN A 154 -1.56 9.68 4.55
C ASN A 154 -1.83 10.64 3.40
N ILE A 155 -1.88 10.14 2.17
CA ILE A 155 -2.06 10.97 0.97
C ILE A 155 -3.47 11.55 0.85
N LYS A 156 -4.46 10.91 1.49
CA LYS A 156 -5.86 11.37 1.47
C LYS A 156 -6.06 12.57 2.38
N THR A 157 -5.53 12.53 3.59
CA THR A 157 -5.61 13.63 4.57
C THR A 157 -4.48 14.66 4.40
N LYS A 158 -3.41 14.27 3.69
CA LYS A 158 -2.17 15.04 3.49
C LYS A 158 -1.45 15.35 4.81
N GLN A 159 -1.42 14.37 5.72
CA GLN A 159 -0.86 14.50 7.06
C GLN A 159 -0.14 13.21 7.48
N GLN A 160 0.80 13.34 8.43
CA GLN A 160 1.40 12.18 9.11
C GLN A 160 0.38 11.50 10.03
N GLU A 161 0.40 10.17 10.09
CA GLU A 161 -0.33 9.37 11.07
C GLU A 161 0.55 9.16 12.30
N VAL A 162 0.18 9.78 13.43
CA VAL A 162 0.97 9.79 14.67
C VAL A 162 0.89 8.48 15.47
N TYR A 163 0.90 7.34 14.78
CA TYR A 163 0.98 6.01 15.38
C TYR A 163 2.45 5.60 15.50
N GLU A 164 2.96 5.44 16.71
CA GLU A 164 4.36 5.03 16.95
C GLU A 164 4.49 3.50 16.72
N SER A 165 5.32 3.09 15.75
CA SER A 165 5.52 1.69 15.33
C SER A 165 6.95 1.22 15.48
#